data_AF-A0AAD3MSE9-F1
#
_entry.id   AF-A0AAD3MSE9-F1
#
_cell.length_a   1.000
_cell.length_b   1.000
_cell.length_c   1.000
_cell.angle_alpha   90.00
_cell.angle_beta   90.00
_cell.angle_gamma   90.00
#
_symmetry.space_group_name_H-M   'P 1'
#
loop_
_entity.id
_entity.type
_entity.pdbx_description
1 polymer ?
#
loop_
_entity_poly.entity_id
_entity_poly.type
_entity_poly.pdbx_seq_one_letter_code
_entity_poly.pdbx_strand_id
1 'polypeptide(L)'
;MEPPAADDEGQKVKLVILADLALFIRLQTDMAELEGLEFGKSDFVLLDEVTMEQFMENLKLRFEKGRIYTYIGEVVVSVNPYRQMDIYGRDTIDAYRGRELYENPPHLYAVSDAAYKAMKRRAKDTCIVISGESGAGKTEASKYIMQYIAAITNPSQRAEVESVKNVLLKSNCVLEAFGNAKTNRNDNSSRFGKYMDINFNFNGDPTGGHINNYLLEKSRVVHQQEGERNFHSFYQLLRGGSDELLESFHLQNDPAVYAYTKEGAATTTSNNDRSSHKAVMSALDVIGFTQEEIKSIYQILAAILLLGNVQFESDGESVQIVGLETVNHIAELTATDPERVSKSLLYRTVATGGGEVIEKGHTEQQACFGRDAFAK
;
A
#
# COMPACT_ATOMS: atom_id res chain seq x y z
N MET A 1 12.13 -13.68 -52.39
CA MET A 1 12.28 -14.15 -51.00
C MET A 1 12.89 -13.00 -50.22
N GLU A 2 12.04 -12.10 -49.75
CA GLU A 2 12.43 -11.07 -48.78
C GLU A 2 12.67 -11.75 -47.43
N PRO A 3 13.67 -11.30 -46.66
CA PRO A 3 13.86 -11.79 -45.30
C PRO A 3 12.73 -11.29 -44.40
N PRO A 4 12.34 -12.07 -43.37
CA PRO A 4 11.28 -11.67 -42.45
C PRO A 4 11.72 -10.47 -41.61
N ALA A 5 10.76 -9.57 -41.37
CA ALA A 5 10.90 -8.42 -40.48
C ALA A 5 11.29 -8.88 -39.07
N ALA A 6 12.30 -8.22 -38.49
CA ALA A 6 12.63 -8.37 -37.09
C ALA A 6 11.53 -7.71 -36.24
N ASP A 7 10.99 -8.46 -35.28
CA ASP A 7 10.17 -7.91 -34.20
C ASP A 7 10.99 -6.89 -33.41
N ASP A 8 10.56 -5.63 -33.48
CA ASP A 8 11.05 -4.52 -32.66
C ASP A 8 10.36 -4.59 -31.28
N GLU A 9 10.62 -5.65 -30.52
CA GLU A 9 10.38 -5.62 -29.07
C GLU A 9 11.52 -4.86 -28.41
N GLY A 10 11.39 -3.52 -28.43
CA GLY A 10 12.29 -2.61 -27.75
C GLY A 10 12.54 -3.07 -26.31
N GLN A 11 13.82 -3.21 -25.96
CA GLN A 11 14.32 -3.67 -24.67
C GLN A 11 13.75 -2.79 -23.54
N LYS A 12 12.71 -3.26 -22.85
CA LYS A 12 12.11 -2.58 -21.69
C LYS A 12 12.96 -2.87 -20.45
N VAL A 13 13.41 -1.84 -19.75
CA VAL A 13 14.18 -1.96 -18.50
C VAL A 13 13.35 -1.46 -17.33
N LYS A 14 13.38 -2.18 -16.20
CA LYS A 14 12.55 -1.94 -15.01
C LYS A 14 13.35 -1.38 -13.83
N LEU A 15 12.82 -0.36 -13.16
CA LEU A 15 13.21 0.00 -11.80
C LEU A 15 12.17 -0.57 -10.83
N VAL A 16 12.64 -1.34 -9.87
CA VAL A 16 11.82 -1.99 -8.85
C VAL A 16 11.99 -1.23 -7.53
N ILE A 17 10.89 -0.91 -6.86
CA ILE A 17 10.91 -0.42 -5.48
C ILE A 17 10.17 -1.44 -4.62
N LEU A 18 10.92 -2.14 -3.76
CA LEU A 18 10.42 -3.10 -2.79
C LEU A 18 10.27 -2.42 -1.44
N ALA A 19 9.09 -2.48 -0.82
CA ALA A 19 8.97 -2.21 0.61
C ALA A 19 8.81 -3.54 1.36
N ASP A 20 9.56 -3.72 2.46
CA ASP A 20 9.51 -4.89 3.38
C ASP A 20 10.11 -6.23 2.86
N LEU A 21 11.44 -6.27 2.63
CA LEU A 21 12.22 -7.51 2.59
C LEU A 21 13.63 -7.31 3.17
N ALA A 22 14.17 -8.34 3.82
CA ALA A 22 15.54 -8.35 4.36
C ALA A 22 16.57 -8.57 3.23
N LEU A 23 17.68 -7.82 3.23
CA LEU A 23 18.72 -7.91 2.18
C LEU A 23 20.14 -7.93 2.76
N PHE A 24 21.00 -8.75 2.14
CA PHE A 24 22.44 -8.92 2.41
C PHE A 24 23.29 -7.90 1.62
N ILE A 25 24.42 -7.48 2.20
CA ILE A 25 25.32 -6.41 1.70
C ILE A 25 26.58 -7.01 1.05
N ARG A 26 27.04 -6.40 -0.06
CA ARG A 26 28.40 -6.58 -0.63
C ARG A 26 29.11 -5.22 -0.64
N LEU A 27 30.34 -5.15 -0.16
CA LEU A 27 31.12 -3.91 0.03
C LEU A 27 32.14 -3.70 -1.10
N GLN A 28 32.23 -2.49 -1.63
CA GLN A 28 33.40 -1.99 -2.35
C GLN A 28 33.61 -0.50 -1.97
N THR A 29 34.84 -0.17 -1.59
CA THR A 29 35.22 1.04 -0.83
C THR A 29 35.94 2.06 -1.72
N ASP A 30 35.48 3.31 -1.69
CA ASP A 30 36.28 4.54 -1.91
C ASP A 30 35.47 5.70 -1.29
N MET A 31 35.97 6.39 -0.27
CA MET A 31 35.21 7.38 0.54
C MET A 31 35.97 8.68 0.78
N ALA A 32 35.30 9.80 0.52
CA ALA A 32 35.69 11.14 0.96
C ALA A 32 34.82 11.56 2.16
N GLU A 33 35.43 12.06 3.24
CA GLU A 33 34.71 12.71 4.35
C GLU A 33 34.18 14.08 3.88
N LEU A 34 32.88 14.16 3.58
CA LEU A 34 32.23 15.36 3.05
C LEU A 34 31.56 16.24 4.11
N GLU A 35 31.28 15.70 5.30
CA GLU A 35 30.71 16.43 6.44
C GLU A 35 31.74 16.52 7.57
N GLY A 36 31.77 17.64 8.28
CA GLY A 36 32.67 17.82 9.42
C GLY A 36 32.38 16.81 10.54
N LEU A 37 33.42 16.43 11.30
CA LEU A 37 33.32 15.47 12.42
C LEU A 37 32.27 15.87 13.48
N GLU A 38 31.93 17.15 13.56
CA GLU A 38 30.88 17.69 14.44
C GLU A 38 29.47 17.16 14.16
N PHE A 39 29.25 16.59 12.97
CA PHE A 39 28.00 15.94 12.57
C PHE A 39 28.01 14.44 12.79
N GLY A 40 29.13 13.84 13.21
CA GLY A 40 29.31 12.38 13.21
C GLY A 40 29.67 11.84 11.82
N LYS A 41 30.05 10.56 11.74
CA LYS A 41 30.50 9.89 10.52
C LYS A 41 29.34 9.69 9.55
N SER A 42 29.53 10.13 8.30
CA SER A 42 28.53 10.03 7.23
C SER A 42 28.36 8.61 6.69
N ASP A 43 29.36 7.74 6.85
CA ASP A 43 29.29 6.32 6.55
C ASP A 43 29.79 5.50 7.75
N PHE A 44 29.03 4.48 8.14
CA PHE A 44 29.41 3.55 9.20
C PHE A 44 30.67 2.74 8.90
N VAL A 45 31.07 2.60 7.64
CA VAL A 45 32.38 2.02 7.25
C VAL A 45 33.55 2.84 7.78
N LEU A 46 33.34 4.12 8.13
CA LEU A 46 34.34 5.02 8.70
C LEU A 46 34.37 5.05 10.24
N LEU A 47 33.59 4.18 10.91
CA LEU A 47 33.67 4.01 12.35
C LEU A 47 34.98 3.32 12.74
N ASP A 48 35.56 3.73 13.87
CA ASP A 48 36.77 3.13 14.41
C ASP A 48 36.52 1.70 14.92
N GLU A 49 35.34 1.44 15.52
CA GLU A 49 34.91 0.10 15.91
C GLU A 49 33.48 -0.20 15.45
N VAL A 50 33.26 -1.41 14.91
CA VAL A 50 31.95 -1.85 14.45
C VAL A 50 31.18 -2.49 15.62
N THR A 51 30.75 -1.67 16.58
CA THR A 51 29.94 -2.09 17.74
C THR A 51 28.56 -1.44 17.75
N MET A 52 27.55 -2.11 18.31
CA MET A 52 26.18 -1.56 18.39
C MET A 52 26.16 -0.21 19.15
N GLU A 53 27.02 -0.06 20.16
CA GLU A 53 27.15 1.19 20.92
C GLU A 53 27.60 2.36 20.02
N GLN A 54 28.69 2.19 19.27
CA GLN A 54 29.18 3.24 18.35
C GLN A 54 28.19 3.55 17.23
N PHE A 55 27.46 2.54 16.72
CA PHE A 55 26.39 2.76 15.75
C PHE A 55 25.30 3.68 16.31
N MET A 56 24.82 3.38 17.52
CA MET A 56 23.75 4.14 18.17
C MET A 56 24.20 5.54 18.56
N GLU A 57 25.43 5.71 19.05
CA GLU A 57 26.01 7.02 19.36
C GLU A 57 26.13 7.91 18.12
N ASN A 58 26.62 7.36 17.00
CA ASN A 58 26.74 8.11 15.76
C ASN A 58 25.36 8.51 15.18
N LEU A 59 24.37 7.60 15.21
CA LEU A 59 23.00 7.93 14.80
C LEU A 59 22.39 9.02 15.66
N LYS A 60 22.58 8.94 16.97
CA LYS A 60 22.07 9.93 17.91
C LYS A 60 22.68 11.31 17.65
N LEU A 61 24.00 11.38 17.51
CA LEU A 61 24.71 12.62 17.20
C LEU A 61 24.23 13.23 15.87
N ARG A 62 24.16 12.41 14.81
CA ARG A 62 23.66 12.84 13.50
C ARG A 62 22.24 13.38 13.59
N PHE A 63 21.35 12.66 14.25
CA PHE A 63 19.96 13.05 14.42
C PHE A 63 19.80 14.37 15.19
N GLU A 64 20.55 14.55 16.30
CA GLU A 64 20.56 15.79 17.09
C GLU A 64 21.04 17.00 16.26
N LYS A 65 21.94 16.77 15.29
CA LYS A 65 22.40 17.78 14.33
C LYS A 65 21.51 17.91 13.09
N GLY A 66 20.37 17.24 13.06
CA GLY A 66 19.40 17.30 11.96
C GLY A 66 19.81 16.51 10.71
N ARG A 67 20.76 15.57 10.83
CA ARG A 67 21.14 14.62 9.77
C ARG A 67 20.42 13.31 9.99
N ILE A 68 19.42 13.03 9.16
CA ILE A 68 18.57 11.84 9.30
C ILE A 68 19.05 10.63 8.49
N TYR A 69 20.00 10.86 7.58
CA TYR A 69 20.56 9.84 6.69
C TYR A 69 22.01 9.56 7.03
N THR A 70 22.39 8.28 6.98
CA THR A 70 23.76 7.81 7.18
C THR A 70 24.00 6.62 6.25
N TYR A 71 25.14 6.54 5.57
CA TYR A 71 25.47 5.40 4.73
C TYR A 71 25.99 4.22 5.56
N ILE A 72 25.83 3.03 5.00
CA ILE A 72 26.61 1.83 5.30
C ILE A 72 26.98 1.19 3.97
N GLY A 73 28.05 1.69 3.35
CA GLY A 73 28.33 1.42 1.94
C GLY A 73 27.16 1.86 1.04
N GLU A 74 26.67 0.96 0.18
CA GLU A 74 25.60 1.26 -0.79
C GLU A 74 24.19 1.38 -0.17
N VAL A 75 24.05 1.15 1.14
CA VAL A 75 22.78 1.25 1.86
C VAL A 75 22.69 2.59 2.57
N VAL A 76 21.50 3.20 2.55
CA VAL A 76 21.20 4.41 3.34
C VAL A 76 20.32 4.06 4.53
N VAL A 77 20.82 4.30 5.74
CA VAL A 77 20.07 4.22 6.99
C VAL A 77 19.33 5.53 7.20
N SER A 78 18.04 5.45 7.52
CA SER A 78 17.14 6.59 7.70
C SER A 78 16.53 6.58 9.10
N VAL A 79 16.62 7.70 9.83
CA VAL A 79 15.96 7.90 11.12
C VAL A 79 14.78 8.86 10.95
N ASN A 80 13.56 8.42 11.25
CA ASN A 80 12.36 9.23 11.04
C ASN A 80 12.36 10.48 11.94
N PRO A 81 12.35 11.71 11.39
CA PRO A 81 12.37 12.93 12.20
C PRO A 81 11.02 13.33 12.79
N TYR A 82 9.92 12.67 12.41
CA TYR A 82 8.54 13.04 12.81
C TYR A 82 8.15 14.50 12.52
N ARG A 83 8.87 15.14 11.59
CA ARG A 83 8.62 16.51 11.13
C ARG A 83 9.01 16.65 9.66
N GLN A 84 8.48 17.67 9.00
CA GLN A 84 8.94 18.05 7.66
C GLN A 84 10.36 18.60 7.73
N MET A 85 11.14 18.30 6.70
CA MET A 85 12.53 18.71 6.57
C MET A 85 12.72 19.31 5.17
N ASP A 86 13.40 20.45 5.09
CA ASP A 86 13.66 21.17 3.84
C ASP A 86 14.85 20.57 3.06
N ILE A 87 14.85 19.25 2.87
CA ILE A 87 15.93 18.49 2.20
C ILE A 87 15.48 17.81 0.91
N TYR A 88 14.23 18.04 0.49
CA TYR A 88 13.63 17.41 -0.70
C TYR A 88 13.29 18.44 -1.78
N GLY A 89 13.89 19.63 -1.70
CA GLY A 89 13.67 20.73 -2.63
C GLY A 89 14.37 20.52 -3.99
N ARG A 90 14.05 21.40 -4.95
CA ARG A 90 14.68 21.38 -6.28
C ARG A 90 16.19 21.54 -6.22
N ASP A 91 16.68 22.43 -5.35
CA ASP A 91 18.11 22.66 -5.16
C ASP A 91 18.83 21.37 -4.74
N THR A 92 18.19 20.56 -3.89
CA THR A 92 18.72 19.25 -3.51
C THR A 92 18.65 18.26 -4.67
N ILE A 93 17.57 18.24 -5.46
CA ILE A 93 17.49 17.38 -6.64
C ILE A 93 18.66 17.67 -7.59
N ASP A 94 18.91 18.95 -7.89
CA ASP A 94 19.97 19.40 -8.78
C ASP A 94 21.37 19.11 -8.20
N ALA A 95 21.54 19.20 -6.88
CA ALA A 95 22.80 18.86 -6.21
C ALA A 95 23.18 17.38 -6.38
N TYR A 96 22.20 16.46 -6.36
CA TYR A 96 22.45 15.02 -6.46
C TYR A 96 22.39 14.46 -7.89
N ARG A 97 21.79 15.19 -8.83
CA ARG A 97 21.60 14.73 -10.22
C ARG A 97 22.91 14.39 -10.91
N GLY A 98 23.03 13.14 -11.35
CA GLY A 98 24.16 12.65 -12.13
C GLY A 98 25.46 12.47 -11.34
N ARG A 99 25.44 12.64 -10.02
CA ARG A 99 26.61 12.55 -9.13
C ARG A 99 26.88 11.12 -8.73
N GLU A 100 28.14 10.73 -8.61
CA GLU A 100 28.45 9.40 -8.08
C GLU A 100 28.12 9.29 -6.59
N LEU A 101 27.86 8.06 -6.15
CA LEU A 101 27.61 7.79 -4.73
C LEU A 101 28.84 8.28 -3.95
N TYR A 102 28.62 8.96 -2.82
CA TYR A 102 29.68 9.57 -1.99
C TYR A 102 30.34 10.84 -2.55
N GLU A 103 29.86 11.44 -3.65
CA GLU A 103 30.22 12.84 -4.00
C GLU A 103 29.46 13.87 -3.14
N ASN A 104 28.33 13.47 -2.57
CA ASN A 104 27.47 14.28 -1.71
C ASN A 104 27.16 13.55 -0.38
N PRO A 105 26.74 14.29 0.66
CA PRO A 105 26.33 13.70 1.93
C PRO A 105 25.24 12.62 1.78
N PRO A 106 25.06 11.75 2.80
CA PRO A 106 24.03 10.72 2.78
C PRO A 106 22.65 11.24 2.46
N HIS A 107 22.04 10.71 1.41
CA HIS A 107 20.69 11.08 1.01
C HIS A 107 20.01 10.02 0.15
N LEU A 108 18.69 9.98 0.23
CA LEU A 108 17.86 9.08 -0.57
C LEU A 108 18.01 9.31 -2.08
N TYR A 109 18.25 10.56 -2.48
CA TYR A 109 18.46 10.94 -3.89
C TYR A 109 19.76 10.37 -4.45
N ALA A 110 20.79 10.16 -3.63
CA ALA A 110 22.02 9.52 -4.10
C ALA A 110 21.77 8.06 -4.50
N VAL A 111 21.04 7.30 -3.67
CA VAL A 111 20.64 5.91 -3.98
C VAL A 111 19.71 5.87 -5.19
N SER A 112 18.80 6.84 -5.31
CA SER A 112 17.88 6.97 -6.43
C SER A 112 18.63 7.23 -7.76
N ASP A 113 19.58 8.18 -7.77
CA ASP A 113 20.40 8.50 -8.93
C ASP A 113 21.31 7.33 -9.31
N ALA A 114 21.93 6.68 -8.33
CA ALA A 114 22.75 5.50 -8.55
C ALA A 114 21.97 4.36 -9.22
N ALA A 115 20.76 4.06 -8.72
CA ALA A 115 19.88 3.06 -9.33
C ALA A 115 19.47 3.46 -10.75
N TYR A 116 19.02 4.70 -10.95
CA TYR A 116 18.62 5.20 -12.28
C TYR A 116 19.77 5.17 -13.29
N LYS A 117 20.96 5.65 -12.91
CA LYS A 117 22.16 5.60 -13.76
C LYS A 117 22.58 4.17 -14.07
N ALA A 118 22.57 3.28 -13.09
CA ALA A 118 22.93 1.88 -13.29
C ALA A 118 21.98 1.22 -14.30
N MET A 119 20.67 1.47 -14.15
CA MET A 119 19.64 1.01 -15.07
C MET A 119 19.88 1.50 -16.50
N LYS A 120 20.07 2.82 -16.67
CA LYS A 120 20.28 3.45 -17.98
C LYS A 120 21.60 3.05 -18.63
N ARG A 121 22.71 3.03 -17.88
CA ARG A 121 24.06 2.72 -18.42
C ARG A 121 24.24 1.24 -18.74
N ARG A 122 23.64 0.34 -17.94
CA ARG A 122 23.86 -1.11 -18.07
C ARG A 122 22.73 -1.82 -18.83
N ALA A 123 21.64 -1.12 -19.15
CA ALA A 123 20.42 -1.71 -19.72
C ALA A 123 19.96 -2.94 -18.93
N LYS A 124 19.98 -2.83 -17.60
CA LYS A 124 19.60 -3.90 -16.66
C LYS A 124 18.64 -3.37 -15.63
N ASP A 125 17.70 -4.21 -15.25
CA ASP A 125 16.74 -3.88 -14.21
C ASP A 125 17.46 -3.60 -12.89
N THR A 126 16.97 -2.62 -12.14
CA THR A 126 17.53 -2.23 -10.84
C THR A 126 16.44 -2.25 -9.78
N CYS A 127 16.83 -2.39 -8.52
CA CYS A 127 15.89 -2.49 -7.42
C CYS A 127 16.36 -1.65 -6.22
N ILE A 128 15.43 -0.89 -5.63
CA ILE A 128 15.59 -0.20 -4.36
C ILE A 128 14.71 -0.93 -3.34
N VAL A 129 15.31 -1.47 -2.29
CA VAL A 129 14.60 -2.12 -1.19
C VAL A 129 14.54 -1.17 0.01
N ILE A 130 13.33 -0.88 0.49
CA ILE A 130 13.03 -0.03 1.64
C ILE A 130 12.44 -0.91 2.74
N SER A 131 13.23 -1.17 3.79
CA SER A 131 12.79 -1.95 4.95
C SER A 131 12.74 -1.11 6.21
N GLY A 132 11.91 -1.52 7.16
CA GLY A 132 11.78 -0.87 8.45
C GLY A 132 10.49 -1.25 9.17
N GLU A 133 10.42 -1.02 10.47
CA GLU A 133 9.21 -1.27 11.24
C GLU A 133 8.04 -0.34 10.83
N SER A 134 6.84 -0.60 11.37
CA SER A 134 5.70 0.29 11.17
C SER A 134 6.03 1.68 11.73
N GLY A 135 5.78 2.74 10.95
CA GLY A 135 6.13 4.11 11.32
C GLY A 135 7.57 4.55 11.01
N ALA A 136 8.42 3.68 10.44
CA ALA A 136 9.80 4.03 10.10
C ALA A 136 9.95 5.05 8.93
N GLY A 137 8.87 5.36 8.20
CA GLY A 137 8.89 6.32 7.09
C GLY A 137 9.04 5.71 5.69
N LYS A 138 8.82 4.40 5.52
CA LYS A 138 8.96 3.70 4.23
C LYS A 138 8.14 4.34 3.09
N THR A 139 6.89 4.67 3.37
CA THR A 139 5.99 5.28 2.38
C THR A 139 6.48 6.66 1.94
N GLU A 140 6.98 7.47 2.87
CA GLU A 140 7.53 8.80 2.55
C GLU A 140 8.83 8.69 1.74
N ALA A 141 9.72 7.76 2.10
CA ALA A 141 10.92 7.48 1.30
C ALA A 141 10.56 7.09 -0.14
N SER A 142 9.60 6.18 -0.33
CA SER A 142 9.11 5.80 -1.67
C SER A 142 8.58 7.03 -2.44
N LYS A 143 7.82 7.93 -1.80
CA LYS A 143 7.35 9.17 -2.44
C LYS A 143 8.50 10.07 -2.90
N TYR A 144 9.52 10.26 -2.06
CA TYR A 144 10.67 11.10 -2.42
C TYR A 144 11.54 10.49 -3.53
N ILE A 145 11.73 9.17 -3.56
CA ILE A 145 12.40 8.47 -4.68
C ILE A 145 11.63 8.73 -5.98
N MET A 146 10.30 8.59 -5.96
CA MET A 146 9.46 8.85 -7.14
C MET A 146 9.54 10.29 -7.62
N GLN A 147 9.51 11.26 -6.69
CA GLN A 147 9.66 12.67 -7.01
C GLN A 147 11.02 12.95 -7.67
N TYR A 148 12.08 12.33 -7.18
CA TYR A 148 13.43 12.47 -7.74
C TYR A 148 13.50 11.94 -9.17
N ILE A 149 13.05 10.71 -9.41
CA ILE A 149 13.03 10.07 -10.74
C ILE A 149 12.23 10.90 -11.73
N ALA A 150 11.06 11.40 -11.32
CA ALA A 150 10.23 12.24 -12.17
C ALA A 150 10.90 13.60 -12.49
N ALA A 151 11.72 14.13 -11.59
CA ALA A 151 12.38 15.42 -11.80
C ALA A 151 13.61 15.34 -12.72
N ILE A 152 14.34 14.21 -12.72
CA ILE A 152 15.58 14.05 -13.51
C ILE A 152 15.36 13.59 -14.96
N THR A 153 14.14 13.17 -15.30
CA THR A 153 13.72 12.66 -16.62
C THR A 153 13.36 13.80 -17.60
N ASN A 154 13.26 13.50 -18.90
CA ASN A 154 13.35 14.49 -19.98
C ASN A 154 12.28 15.61 -19.91
N PRO A 155 12.67 16.90 -19.98
CA PRO A 155 11.75 18.04 -19.98
C PRO A 155 10.67 18.01 -21.07
N SER A 156 10.95 17.42 -22.23
CA SER A 156 10.01 17.39 -23.36
C SER A 156 8.83 16.44 -23.16
N GLN A 157 8.96 15.44 -22.27
CA GLN A 157 7.90 14.49 -21.91
C GLN A 157 7.31 14.75 -20.52
N ARG A 158 7.58 15.94 -19.93
CA ARG A 158 7.15 16.29 -18.57
C ARG A 158 5.67 16.02 -18.30
N ALA A 159 4.78 16.25 -19.26
CA ALA A 159 3.34 16.01 -19.06
C ALA A 159 3.02 14.52 -18.84
N GLU A 160 3.65 13.63 -19.61
CA GLU A 160 3.46 12.18 -19.52
C GLU A 160 4.11 11.63 -18.25
N VAL A 161 5.34 12.07 -17.95
CA VAL A 161 6.06 11.74 -16.71
C VAL A 161 5.28 12.20 -15.48
N GLU A 162 4.75 13.42 -15.51
CA GLU A 162 3.95 14.00 -14.43
C GLU A 162 2.63 13.23 -14.26
N SER A 163 2.02 12.77 -15.36
CA SER A 163 0.84 11.89 -15.33
C SER A 163 1.16 10.56 -14.64
N VAL A 164 2.21 9.85 -15.07
CA VAL A 164 2.64 8.58 -14.45
C VAL A 164 2.97 8.79 -12.97
N LYS A 165 3.69 9.86 -12.62
CA LYS A 165 3.99 10.23 -11.23
C LYS A 165 2.71 10.45 -10.43
N ASN A 166 1.76 11.23 -10.96
CA ASN A 166 0.51 11.54 -10.28
C ASN A 166 -0.33 10.29 -10.08
N VAL A 167 -0.46 9.42 -11.09
CA VAL A 167 -1.17 8.14 -10.97
C VAL A 167 -0.53 7.26 -9.90
N LEU A 168 0.79 7.11 -9.89
CA LEU A 168 1.50 6.27 -8.89
C LEU A 168 1.41 6.85 -7.47
N LEU A 169 1.56 8.17 -7.32
CA LEU A 169 1.45 8.83 -6.01
C LEU A 169 0.01 8.82 -5.48
N LYS A 170 -0.99 9.05 -6.34
CA LYS A 170 -2.41 9.01 -5.97
C LYS A 170 -2.90 7.60 -5.72
N SER A 171 -2.35 6.60 -6.42
CA SER A 171 -2.60 5.18 -6.12
C SER A 171 -2.28 4.83 -4.67
N ASN A 172 -1.25 5.44 -4.07
CA ASN A 172 -0.98 5.23 -2.63
C ASN A 172 -2.16 5.68 -1.75
N CYS A 173 -2.80 6.81 -2.05
CA CYS A 173 -3.93 7.28 -1.26
C CYS A 173 -5.08 6.26 -1.26
N VAL A 174 -5.35 5.65 -2.42
CA VAL A 174 -6.36 4.59 -2.54
C VAL A 174 -5.89 3.31 -1.82
N LEU A 175 -4.67 2.85 -2.08
CA LEU A 175 -4.14 1.65 -1.44
C LEU A 175 -4.04 1.76 0.09
N GLU A 176 -3.74 2.95 0.62
CA GLU A 176 -3.77 3.19 2.07
C GLU A 176 -5.19 3.12 2.62
N ALA A 177 -6.20 3.61 1.89
CA ALA A 177 -7.60 3.47 2.33
C ALA A 177 -8.03 2.00 2.45
N PHE A 178 -7.65 1.17 1.46
CA PHE A 178 -8.08 -0.23 1.39
C PHE A 178 -7.13 -1.23 2.06
N GLY A 179 -5.89 -0.83 2.36
CA GLY A 179 -4.83 -1.72 2.85
C GLY A 179 -4.16 -1.27 4.14
N ASN A 180 -4.44 -0.06 4.62
CA ASN A 180 -3.97 0.39 5.93
C ASN A 180 -5.10 0.38 6.97
N ALA A 181 -4.69 0.18 8.21
CA ALA A 181 -5.58 0.20 9.35
C ALA A 181 -4.89 0.82 10.56
N LYS A 182 -5.72 1.25 11.52
CA LYS A 182 -5.23 1.63 12.85
C LYS A 182 -4.89 0.37 13.64
N THR A 183 -3.68 0.35 14.19
CA THR A 183 -3.15 -0.66 15.10
C THR A 183 -2.80 0.00 16.42
N ASN A 184 -2.50 -0.80 17.45
CA ASN A 184 -2.05 -0.28 18.74
C ASN A 184 -0.74 0.52 18.69
N ARG A 185 0.06 0.38 17.62
CA ARG A 185 1.36 1.05 17.48
C ARG A 185 1.37 2.19 16.46
N ASN A 186 0.45 2.15 15.49
CA ASN A 186 0.42 3.09 14.37
C ASN A 186 -1.02 3.26 13.86
N ASP A 187 -1.48 4.51 13.78
CA ASP A 187 -2.83 4.88 13.33
C ASP A 187 -3.06 4.66 11.83
N ASN A 188 -1.99 4.54 11.02
CA ASN A 188 -2.03 4.29 9.57
C ASN A 188 -1.01 3.22 9.17
N SER A 189 -1.13 2.00 9.74
CA SER A 189 -0.21 0.91 9.45
C SER A 189 -0.60 0.18 8.18
N SER A 190 0.32 0.06 7.21
CA SER A 190 0.14 -0.83 6.07
C SER A 190 0.07 -2.29 6.49
N ARG A 191 -0.95 -3.00 5.98
CA ARG A 191 -1.21 -4.42 6.24
C ARG A 191 -1.06 -5.27 4.97
N PHE A 192 -0.23 -4.80 4.05
CA PHE A 192 0.16 -5.46 2.81
C PHE A 192 1.58 -5.02 2.44
N GLY A 193 2.32 -5.91 1.79
CA GLY A 193 3.57 -5.59 1.11
C GLY A 193 3.29 -4.95 -0.24
N LYS A 194 4.07 -3.94 -0.61
CA LYS A 194 3.92 -3.21 -1.87
C LYS A 194 5.19 -3.30 -2.69
N TYR A 195 5.02 -3.73 -3.93
CA TYR A 195 6.05 -3.73 -4.96
C TYR A 195 5.60 -2.82 -6.09
N MET A 196 6.47 -1.91 -6.50
CA MET A 196 6.22 -1.04 -7.64
C MET A 196 7.33 -1.24 -8.65
N ASP A 197 7.00 -1.64 -9.88
CA ASP A 197 7.92 -1.55 -11.01
C ASP A 197 7.57 -0.38 -11.91
N ILE A 198 8.58 0.35 -12.34
CA ILE A 198 8.47 1.47 -13.27
C ILE A 198 9.26 1.08 -14.51
N ASN A 199 8.61 1.12 -15.66
CA ASN A 199 9.20 0.80 -16.94
C ASN A 199 9.82 2.07 -17.52
N PHE A 200 11.03 1.94 -18.07
CA PHE A 200 11.73 3.02 -18.76
C PHE A 200 12.00 2.64 -20.22
N ASN A 201 11.96 3.63 -21.10
CA ASN A 201 12.44 3.48 -22.48
C ASN A 201 13.98 3.59 -22.54
N PHE A 202 14.56 3.36 -23.72
CA PHE A 202 15.99 3.50 -23.98
C PHE A 202 16.56 4.89 -23.64
N ASN A 203 15.76 5.96 -23.76
CA ASN A 203 16.19 7.31 -23.40
C ASN A 203 16.27 7.51 -21.88
N GLY A 204 15.74 6.56 -21.11
CA GLY A 204 15.63 6.61 -19.65
C GLY A 204 14.42 7.40 -19.17
N ASP A 205 13.37 7.54 -20.00
CA ASP A 205 12.11 8.19 -19.61
C ASP A 205 11.08 7.13 -19.17
N PRO A 206 10.29 7.38 -18.11
CA PRO A 206 9.32 6.43 -17.60
C PRO A 206 8.13 6.34 -18.56
N THR A 207 7.76 5.11 -18.93
CA THR A 207 6.66 4.83 -19.87
C THR A 207 5.44 4.21 -19.19
N GLY A 208 5.55 3.84 -17.92
CA GLY A 208 4.46 3.26 -17.14
C GLY A 208 5.00 2.45 -15.96
N GLY A 209 4.14 1.65 -15.34
CA GLY A 209 4.53 0.80 -14.23
C GLY A 209 3.39 -0.08 -13.72
N HIS A 210 3.70 -1.02 -12.84
CA HIS A 210 2.72 -1.83 -12.13
C HIS A 210 2.91 -1.72 -10.63
N ILE A 211 1.80 -1.82 -9.89
CA ILE A 211 1.82 -1.96 -8.45
C ILE A 211 1.30 -3.35 -8.13
N ASN A 212 2.16 -4.18 -7.54
CA ASN A 212 1.82 -5.51 -7.07
C ASN A 212 1.71 -5.48 -5.54
N ASN A 213 0.61 -6.02 -5.03
CA ASN A 213 0.35 -6.13 -3.60
C ASN A 213 0.56 -7.58 -3.16
N TYR A 214 1.24 -7.75 -2.03
CA TYR A 214 1.53 -9.05 -1.45
C TYR A 214 1.00 -9.13 -0.01
N LEU A 215 0.53 -10.32 0.37
CA LEU A 215 0.22 -10.66 1.77
C LEU A 215 -0.69 -9.65 2.48
N LEU A 216 -1.78 -9.22 1.81
CA LEU A 216 -2.83 -8.44 2.47
C LEU A 216 -3.38 -9.24 3.66
N GLU A 217 -3.47 -8.61 4.82
CA GLU A 217 -4.05 -9.20 6.03
C GLU A 217 -5.58 -9.33 5.92
N LYS A 218 -6.04 -10.28 5.09
CA LYS A 218 -7.47 -10.49 4.83
C LYS A 218 -8.30 -10.72 6.09
N SER A 219 -7.73 -11.40 7.10
CA SER A 219 -8.40 -11.64 8.39
C SER A 219 -8.87 -10.37 9.06
N ARG A 220 -8.24 -9.22 8.79
CA ARG A 220 -8.65 -7.92 9.35
C ARG A 220 -10.04 -7.50 8.90
N VAL A 221 -10.55 -7.98 7.76
CA VAL A 221 -11.91 -7.64 7.32
C VAL A 221 -12.94 -8.11 8.34
N VAL A 222 -12.74 -9.27 8.95
CA VAL A 222 -13.74 -9.93 9.81
C VAL A 222 -13.38 -9.94 11.29
N HIS A 223 -12.13 -9.63 11.64
CA HIS A 223 -11.66 -9.66 13.02
C HIS A 223 -10.63 -8.56 13.30
N GLN A 224 -10.80 -7.86 14.43
CA GLN A 224 -9.86 -6.84 14.90
C GLN A 224 -9.54 -7.03 16.38
N GLN A 225 -8.27 -6.78 16.76
CA GLN A 225 -7.87 -6.81 18.16
C GLN A 225 -8.38 -5.58 18.92
N GLU A 226 -8.48 -5.69 20.24
CA GLU A 226 -8.84 -4.56 21.09
C GLU A 226 -7.89 -3.36 20.87
N GLY A 227 -8.47 -2.19 20.63
CA GLY A 227 -7.75 -0.94 20.32
C GLY A 227 -7.43 -0.74 18.83
N GLU A 228 -7.66 -1.74 17.99
CA GLU A 228 -7.45 -1.66 16.54
C GLU A 228 -8.73 -1.35 15.75
N ARG A 229 -8.57 -0.99 14.48
CA ARG A 229 -9.68 -0.82 13.54
C ARG A 229 -9.56 -1.76 12.35
N ASN A 230 -10.65 -1.88 11.61
CA ASN A 230 -10.63 -2.44 10.26
C ASN A 230 -9.93 -1.47 9.28
N PHE A 231 -9.88 -1.81 8.00
CA PHE A 231 -9.35 -0.93 6.95
C PHE A 231 -10.08 0.40 6.89
N HIS A 232 -9.35 1.47 6.56
CA HIS A 232 -9.89 2.82 6.58
C HIS A 232 -11.06 3.03 5.62
N SER A 233 -11.11 2.30 4.50
CA SER A 233 -12.14 2.40 3.46
C SER A 233 -13.56 2.23 4.02
N PHE A 234 -13.77 1.32 4.97
CA PHE A 234 -15.08 1.14 5.61
C PHE A 234 -15.52 2.40 6.38
N TYR A 235 -14.65 2.96 7.21
CA TYR A 235 -14.95 4.15 8.00
C TYR A 235 -15.08 5.40 7.11
N GLN A 236 -14.26 5.50 6.07
CA GLN A 236 -14.32 6.58 5.09
C GLN A 236 -15.64 6.55 4.30
N LEU A 237 -16.14 5.38 3.90
CA LEU A 237 -17.47 5.24 3.30
C LEU A 237 -18.55 5.70 4.29
N LEU A 238 -18.58 5.12 5.49
CA LEU A 238 -19.64 5.36 6.47
C LEU A 238 -19.69 6.81 6.99
N ARG A 239 -18.54 7.44 7.23
CA ARG A 239 -18.46 8.80 7.77
C ARG A 239 -18.29 9.89 6.69
N GLY A 240 -17.84 9.50 5.50
CA GLY A 240 -17.50 10.41 4.41
C GLY A 240 -18.48 10.42 3.24
N GLY A 241 -19.28 9.36 3.06
CA GLY A 241 -20.36 9.29 2.09
C GLY A 241 -21.46 10.30 2.35
N SER A 242 -22.21 10.67 1.30
CA SER A 242 -23.43 11.48 1.46
C SER A 242 -24.57 10.60 1.96
N ASP A 243 -25.58 11.21 2.59
CA ASP A 243 -26.72 10.48 3.12
C ASP A 243 -27.48 9.75 1.99
N GLU A 244 -27.58 10.36 0.81
CA GLU A 244 -28.21 9.72 -0.37
C GLU A 244 -27.43 8.50 -0.86
N LEU A 245 -26.09 8.57 -0.83
CA LEU A 245 -25.23 7.44 -1.22
C LEU A 245 -25.39 6.29 -0.23
N LEU A 246 -25.36 6.58 1.07
CA LEU A 246 -25.50 5.58 2.12
C LEU A 246 -26.89 4.93 2.09
N GLU A 247 -27.95 5.72 1.91
CA GLU A 247 -29.31 5.23 1.76
C GLU A 247 -29.44 4.32 0.52
N SER A 248 -28.82 4.69 -0.60
CA SER A 248 -28.80 3.85 -1.82
C SER A 248 -28.09 2.50 -1.64
N PHE A 249 -27.32 2.34 -0.56
CA PHE A 249 -26.62 1.11 -0.21
C PHE A 249 -27.17 0.43 1.06
N HIS A 250 -28.31 0.90 1.57
CA HIS A 250 -28.92 0.40 2.81
C HIS A 250 -27.99 0.52 4.03
N LEU A 251 -27.16 1.57 4.06
CA LEU A 251 -26.19 1.83 5.11
C LEU A 251 -26.61 3.00 6.01
N GLN A 252 -26.31 2.89 7.30
CA GLN A 252 -26.25 3.98 8.26
C GLN A 252 -24.84 4.52 8.41
N ASN A 253 -24.70 5.79 8.78
CA ASN A 253 -23.41 6.46 8.93
C ASN A 253 -22.61 6.06 10.19
N ASP A 254 -23.18 5.22 11.07
CA ASP A 254 -22.56 4.83 12.34
C ASP A 254 -21.87 3.45 12.25
N PRO A 255 -20.51 3.38 12.33
CA PRO A 255 -19.77 2.13 12.27
C PRO A 255 -20.07 1.15 13.40
N ALA A 256 -20.66 1.60 14.52
CA ALA A 256 -21.03 0.71 15.63
C ALA A 256 -22.16 -0.27 15.26
N VAL A 257 -22.92 0.02 14.19
CA VAL A 257 -24.03 -0.81 13.70
C VAL A 257 -23.53 -2.08 12.98
N TYR A 258 -22.30 -2.08 12.46
CA TYR A 258 -21.78 -3.22 11.69
C TYR A 258 -20.77 -4.04 12.47
N ALA A 259 -20.94 -5.37 12.45
CA ALA A 259 -20.07 -6.32 13.15
C ALA A 259 -18.59 -6.13 12.79
N TYR A 260 -18.29 -6.00 11.49
CA TYR A 260 -16.91 -5.89 10.99
C TYR A 260 -16.23 -4.55 11.27
N THR A 261 -16.93 -3.53 11.75
CA THR A 261 -16.32 -2.23 12.09
C THR A 261 -16.39 -1.89 13.58
N LYS A 262 -17.28 -2.53 14.33
CA LYS A 262 -17.43 -2.33 15.77
C LYS A 262 -16.43 -3.16 16.60
N GLU A 263 -15.97 -4.29 16.07
CA GLU A 263 -14.95 -5.10 16.75
C GLU A 263 -13.64 -4.31 16.88
N GLY A 264 -13.02 -4.35 18.07
CA GLY A 264 -11.78 -3.64 18.37
C GLY A 264 -11.87 -2.11 18.51
N ALA A 265 -13.02 -1.50 18.15
CA ALA A 265 -13.14 -0.06 17.98
C ALA A 265 -12.76 0.75 19.24
N ALA A 266 -11.66 1.51 19.14
CA ALA A 266 -11.27 2.51 20.13
C ALA A 266 -12.26 3.69 20.16
N THR A 267 -12.65 4.13 21.36
CA THR A 267 -13.65 5.20 21.64
C THR A 267 -13.29 6.58 21.09
N THR A 268 -12.03 6.79 20.68
CA THR A 268 -11.51 8.06 20.18
C THR A 268 -10.54 7.83 19.01
N THR A 269 -10.85 8.42 17.86
CA THR A 269 -9.97 8.42 16.69
C THR A 269 -9.50 9.83 16.35
N SER A 270 -8.19 9.96 16.11
CA SER A 270 -7.50 11.16 15.63
C SER A 270 -7.72 11.43 14.13
N ASN A 271 -8.14 10.41 13.37
CA ASN A 271 -8.28 10.49 11.91
C ASN A 271 -9.62 11.11 11.50
N ASN A 272 -9.57 12.13 10.66
CA ASN A 272 -10.75 12.72 10.03
C ASN A 272 -11.12 11.91 8.78
N ASP A 273 -11.85 10.81 8.99
CA ASP A 273 -12.28 9.89 7.93
C ASP A 273 -13.05 10.61 6.80
N ARG A 274 -13.78 11.69 7.11
CA ARG A 274 -14.48 12.52 6.10
C ARG A 274 -13.52 13.27 5.18
N SER A 275 -12.43 13.85 5.70
CA SER A 275 -11.43 14.49 4.84
C SER A 275 -10.64 13.47 4.03
N SER A 276 -10.33 12.31 4.62
CA SER A 276 -9.64 11.22 3.93
C SER A 276 -10.48 10.66 2.79
N HIS A 277 -11.79 10.50 3.00
CA HIS A 277 -12.73 10.11 1.95
C HIS A 277 -12.68 11.06 0.74
N LYS A 278 -12.70 12.38 0.96
CA LYS A 278 -12.56 13.37 -0.13
C LYS A 278 -11.23 13.23 -0.87
N ALA A 279 -10.14 12.96 -0.16
CA ALA A 279 -8.83 12.74 -0.76
C ALA A 279 -8.80 11.47 -1.62
N VAL A 280 -9.45 10.40 -1.18
CA VAL A 280 -9.58 9.14 -1.94
C VAL A 280 -10.44 9.33 -3.18
N MET A 281 -11.57 10.03 -3.08
CA MET A 281 -12.40 10.36 -4.26
C MET A 281 -11.63 11.17 -5.30
N SER A 282 -10.88 12.19 -4.87
CA SER A 282 -10.00 12.95 -5.76
C SER A 282 -8.87 12.09 -6.34
N ALA A 283 -8.34 11.12 -5.58
CA ALA A 283 -7.33 10.21 -6.08
C ALA A 283 -7.88 9.26 -7.15
N LEU A 284 -9.07 8.69 -6.94
CA LEU A 284 -9.75 7.81 -7.91
C LEU A 284 -10.02 8.53 -9.24
N ASP A 285 -10.45 9.80 -9.17
CA ASP A 285 -10.65 10.65 -10.35
C ASP A 285 -9.35 10.89 -11.13
N VAL A 286 -8.24 11.22 -10.44
CA VAL A 286 -6.92 11.41 -11.07
C VAL A 286 -6.37 10.12 -11.68
N ILE A 287 -6.66 8.97 -11.07
CA ILE A 287 -6.26 7.65 -11.60
C ILE A 287 -7.08 7.28 -12.84
N GLY A 288 -8.27 7.86 -13.00
CA GLY A 288 -9.14 7.67 -14.16
C GLY A 288 -10.32 6.71 -13.93
N PHE A 289 -10.71 6.47 -12.67
CA PHE A 289 -11.91 5.69 -12.38
C PHE A 289 -13.18 6.47 -12.77
N THR A 290 -14.08 5.80 -13.46
CA THR A 290 -15.42 6.32 -13.76
C THR A 290 -16.29 6.35 -12.51
N GLN A 291 -17.34 7.18 -12.50
CA GLN A 291 -18.29 7.23 -11.38
C GLN A 291 -19.01 5.88 -11.16
N GLU A 292 -19.23 5.11 -12.23
CA GLU A 292 -19.83 3.77 -12.15
C GLU A 292 -18.89 2.76 -11.47
N GLU A 293 -17.60 2.79 -11.79
CA GLU A 293 -16.60 1.94 -11.12
C GLU A 293 -16.44 2.33 -9.65
N ILE A 294 -16.40 3.64 -9.34
CA ILE A 294 -16.34 4.12 -7.95
C ILE A 294 -17.58 3.67 -7.17
N LYS A 295 -18.76 3.79 -7.77
CA LYS A 295 -20.01 3.29 -7.16
C LYS A 295 -19.93 1.79 -6.91
N SER A 296 -19.42 1.02 -7.87
CA SER A 296 -19.25 -0.44 -7.75
C SER A 296 -18.30 -0.82 -6.61
N ILE A 297 -17.20 -0.08 -6.42
CA ILE A 297 -16.27 -0.28 -5.30
C ILE A 297 -17.01 -0.12 -3.96
N TYR A 298 -17.79 0.94 -3.81
CA TYR A 298 -18.54 1.19 -2.57
C TYR A 298 -19.72 0.24 -2.37
N GLN A 299 -20.33 -0.22 -3.45
CA GLN A 299 -21.35 -1.26 -3.42
C GLN A 299 -20.80 -2.59 -2.88
N ILE A 300 -19.55 -2.94 -3.23
CA ILE A 300 -18.86 -4.11 -2.65
C ILE A 300 -18.58 -3.91 -1.16
N LEU A 301 -18.08 -2.74 -0.74
CA LEU A 301 -17.86 -2.45 0.68
C LEU A 301 -19.15 -2.51 1.50
N ALA A 302 -20.25 -1.98 0.95
CA ALA A 302 -21.57 -2.04 1.57
C ALA A 302 -22.05 -3.48 1.74
N ALA A 303 -21.92 -4.31 0.69
CA ALA A 303 -22.27 -5.73 0.75
C ALA A 303 -21.46 -6.46 1.83
N ILE A 304 -20.16 -6.18 1.97
CA ILE A 304 -19.31 -6.77 3.02
C ILE A 304 -19.80 -6.37 4.42
N LEU A 305 -20.15 -5.10 4.64
CA LEU A 305 -20.66 -4.61 5.93
C LEU A 305 -21.99 -5.25 6.31
N LEU A 306 -22.93 -5.33 5.37
CA LEU A 306 -24.23 -5.98 5.58
C LEU A 306 -24.08 -7.47 5.79
N LEU A 307 -23.18 -8.13 5.03
CA LEU A 307 -22.87 -9.54 5.19
C LEU A 307 -22.43 -9.85 6.62
N GLY A 308 -21.57 -9.02 7.23
CA GLY A 308 -21.13 -9.22 8.61
C GLY A 308 -22.24 -9.16 9.66
N ASN A 309 -23.38 -8.55 9.32
CA ASN A 309 -24.55 -8.48 10.19
C ASN A 309 -25.53 -9.66 10.00
N VAL A 310 -25.31 -10.54 9.02
CA VAL A 310 -26.12 -11.76 8.84
C VAL A 310 -25.88 -12.69 10.02
N GLN A 311 -26.96 -13.04 10.72
CA GLN A 311 -26.98 -13.97 11.84
C GLN A 311 -27.65 -15.29 11.44
N PHE A 312 -27.16 -16.38 12.03
CA PHE A 312 -27.67 -17.73 11.80
C PHE A 312 -28.19 -18.29 13.11
N GLU A 313 -29.31 -19.01 13.05
CA GLU A 313 -29.89 -19.72 14.20
C GLU A 313 -30.16 -21.18 13.81
N SER A 314 -29.90 -22.09 14.74
CA SER A 314 -30.14 -23.53 14.55
C SER A 314 -31.38 -23.95 15.33
N ASP A 315 -32.36 -24.55 14.66
CA ASP A 315 -33.56 -25.13 15.30
C ASP A 315 -33.32 -26.59 15.79
N GLY A 316 -32.14 -27.15 15.50
CA GLY A 316 -31.73 -28.52 15.85
C GLY A 316 -31.69 -29.48 14.67
N GLU A 317 -32.47 -29.21 13.61
CA GLU A 317 -32.49 -29.99 12.36
C GLU A 317 -31.90 -29.20 11.19
N SER A 318 -32.08 -27.88 11.19
CA SER A 318 -31.68 -26.97 10.13
C SER A 318 -31.13 -25.65 10.68
N VAL A 319 -30.37 -24.95 9.84
CA VAL A 319 -29.87 -23.60 10.10
C VAL A 319 -30.67 -22.62 9.26
N GLN A 320 -31.13 -21.53 9.87
CA GLN A 320 -31.91 -20.48 9.23
C GLN A 320 -31.20 -19.13 9.40
N ILE A 321 -31.49 -18.20 8.49
CA ILE A 321 -30.99 -16.82 8.56
C ILE A 321 -31.97 -15.97 9.38
N VAL A 322 -31.45 -15.25 10.36
CA VAL A 322 -32.23 -14.28 11.14
C VAL A 322 -32.31 -12.97 10.37
N GLY A 323 -33.53 -12.52 10.07
CA GLY A 323 -33.78 -11.24 9.38
C GLY A 323 -33.45 -11.28 7.88
N LEU A 324 -34.38 -11.78 7.07
CA LEU A 324 -34.24 -11.90 5.60
C LEU A 324 -34.08 -10.55 4.87
N GLU A 325 -34.40 -9.43 5.52
CA GLU A 325 -34.23 -8.09 4.94
C GLU A 325 -32.77 -7.81 4.56
N THR A 326 -31.81 -8.16 5.43
CA THR A 326 -30.38 -8.01 5.15
C THR A 326 -29.96 -8.81 3.91
N VAL A 327 -30.54 -9.99 3.71
CA VAL A 327 -30.26 -10.82 2.53
C VAL A 327 -30.81 -10.17 1.26
N ASN A 328 -31.99 -9.56 1.31
CA ASN A 328 -32.55 -8.82 0.18
C ASN A 328 -31.67 -7.63 -0.20
N HIS A 329 -31.18 -6.86 0.78
CA HIS A 329 -30.26 -5.75 0.54
C HIS A 329 -28.93 -6.23 -0.07
N ILE A 330 -28.35 -7.31 0.45
CA ILE A 330 -27.13 -7.90 -0.14
C ILE A 330 -27.40 -8.34 -1.58
N ALA A 331 -28.51 -9.02 -1.83
CA ALA A 331 -28.88 -9.51 -3.15
C ALA A 331 -29.08 -8.38 -4.18
N GLU A 332 -29.68 -7.26 -3.76
CA GLU A 332 -29.77 -6.04 -4.58
C GLU A 332 -28.37 -5.49 -4.91
N LEU A 333 -27.50 -5.36 -3.91
CA LEU A 333 -26.14 -4.85 -4.09
C LEU A 333 -25.27 -5.76 -4.97
N THR A 334 -25.48 -7.07 -4.94
CA THR A 334 -24.72 -8.02 -5.76
C THR A 334 -25.40 -8.36 -7.07
N ALA A 335 -26.57 -7.77 -7.37
CA ALA A 335 -27.41 -8.08 -8.52
C ALA A 335 -27.70 -9.60 -8.66
N THR A 336 -28.01 -10.24 -7.53
CA THR A 336 -28.31 -11.67 -7.44
C THR A 336 -29.72 -11.91 -6.89
N ASP A 337 -30.21 -13.14 -7.03
CA ASP A 337 -31.49 -13.56 -6.46
C ASP A 337 -31.35 -13.82 -4.94
N PRO A 338 -32.25 -13.27 -4.08
CA PRO A 338 -32.18 -13.46 -2.62
C PRO A 338 -32.26 -14.93 -2.17
N GLU A 339 -33.00 -15.78 -2.88
CA GLU A 339 -33.07 -17.22 -2.58
C GLU A 339 -31.72 -17.87 -2.85
N ARG A 340 -31.02 -17.46 -3.91
CA ARG A 340 -29.67 -17.96 -4.22
C ARG A 340 -28.66 -17.52 -3.16
N VAL A 341 -28.73 -16.26 -2.71
CA VAL A 341 -27.85 -15.77 -1.63
C VAL A 341 -28.09 -16.58 -0.35
N SER A 342 -29.35 -16.75 0.05
CA SER A 342 -29.73 -17.55 1.22
C SER A 342 -29.21 -18.98 1.10
N LYS A 343 -29.42 -19.60 -0.07
CA LYS A 343 -28.97 -20.96 -0.35
C LYS A 343 -27.45 -21.09 -0.26
N SER A 344 -26.70 -20.13 -0.82
CA SER A 344 -25.23 -20.15 -0.77
C SER A 344 -24.66 -19.92 0.64
N LEU A 345 -25.38 -19.22 1.52
CA LEU A 345 -24.99 -19.03 2.92
C LEU A 345 -25.32 -20.25 3.80
N LEU A 346 -26.38 -20.99 3.46
CA LEU A 346 -26.88 -22.11 4.26
C LEU A 346 -26.43 -23.48 3.76
N TYR A 347 -25.98 -23.62 2.52
CA TYR A 347 -25.65 -24.90 1.91
C TYR A 347 -24.33 -24.84 1.13
N ARG A 348 -23.63 -25.97 1.11
CA ARG A 348 -22.52 -26.20 0.18
C ARG A 348 -22.83 -27.33 -0.79
N THR A 349 -22.29 -27.19 -1.98
CA THR A 349 -22.36 -28.20 -3.03
C THR A 349 -21.14 -29.11 -2.94
N VAL A 350 -21.35 -30.43 -2.89
CA VAL A 350 -20.28 -31.44 -2.84
C VAL A 350 -20.42 -32.37 -4.04
N ALA A 351 -19.38 -32.41 -4.88
CA ALA A 351 -19.27 -33.41 -5.93
C ALA A 351 -18.71 -34.70 -5.33
N THR A 352 -19.45 -35.79 -5.45
CA THR A 352 -18.99 -37.12 -5.04
C THR A 352 -18.12 -37.74 -6.14
N GLY A 353 -17.28 -38.72 -5.79
CA GLY A 353 -16.36 -39.37 -6.73
C GLY A 353 -17.02 -40.03 -7.95
N GLY A 354 -18.35 -40.18 -7.95
CA GLY A 354 -19.14 -40.67 -9.08
C GLY A 354 -19.71 -39.60 -10.01
N GLY A 355 -19.42 -38.31 -9.77
CA GLY A 355 -19.94 -37.19 -10.57
C GLY A 355 -21.32 -36.67 -10.13
N GLU A 356 -21.94 -37.28 -9.12
CA GLU A 356 -23.17 -36.78 -8.52
C GLU A 356 -22.89 -35.58 -7.61
N VAL A 357 -23.69 -34.53 -7.77
CA VAL A 357 -23.62 -33.29 -7.02
C VAL A 357 -24.72 -33.29 -5.97
N ILE A 358 -24.32 -33.28 -4.70
CA ILE A 358 -25.24 -33.25 -3.55
C ILE A 358 -25.12 -31.94 -2.79
N GLU A 359 -26.25 -31.45 -2.28
CA GLU A 359 -26.31 -30.27 -1.44
C GLU A 359 -26.29 -30.68 0.03
N LYS A 360 -25.35 -30.12 0.79
CA LYS A 360 -25.21 -30.37 2.22
C LYS A 360 -25.42 -29.07 2.98
N GLY A 361 -26.42 -29.05 3.86
CA GLY A 361 -26.65 -27.93 4.77
C GLY A 361 -25.46 -27.69 5.69
N HIS A 362 -25.22 -26.43 5.99
CA HIS A 362 -24.22 -25.98 6.95
C HIS A 362 -24.72 -26.16 8.37
N THR A 363 -23.79 -26.42 9.30
CA THR A 363 -24.02 -26.11 10.72
C THR A 363 -23.90 -24.61 10.94
N GLU A 364 -24.42 -24.09 12.06
CA GLU A 364 -24.34 -22.65 12.38
C GLU A 364 -22.88 -22.13 12.31
N GLN A 365 -21.95 -22.86 12.91
CA GLN A 365 -20.51 -22.55 12.84
C GLN A 365 -19.97 -22.56 11.42
N GLN A 366 -20.42 -23.47 10.56
CA GLN A 366 -19.99 -23.53 9.16
C GLN A 366 -20.57 -22.37 8.35
N ALA A 367 -21.80 -21.95 8.63
CA ALA A 367 -22.43 -20.79 7.98
C ALA A 367 -21.71 -19.50 8.38
N CYS A 368 -21.41 -19.30 9.67
CA CYS A 368 -20.58 -18.18 10.15
C CYS A 368 -19.20 -18.17 9.49
N PHE A 369 -18.51 -19.32 9.46
CA PHE A 369 -17.20 -19.42 8.82
C PHE A 369 -17.28 -19.15 7.31
N GLY A 370 -18.31 -19.65 6.62
CA GLY A 370 -18.55 -19.44 5.20
C GLY A 370 -18.80 -17.97 4.87
N ARG A 371 -19.64 -17.29 5.65
CA ARG A 371 -19.89 -15.85 5.59
C ARG A 371 -18.59 -15.06 5.73
N ASP A 372 -17.82 -15.33 6.78
CA ASP A 372 -16.57 -14.62 7.04
C ASP A 372 -15.49 -14.95 6.00
N ALA A 373 -15.47 -16.18 5.48
CA ALA A 373 -14.58 -16.57 4.38
C ALA A 373 -14.91 -15.86 3.07
N PHE A 374 -16.20 -15.63 2.78
CA PHE A 374 -16.64 -14.89 1.60
C PHE A 374 -16.37 -13.38 1.71
N ALA A 375 -16.44 -12.81 2.93
CA ALA A 375 -16.10 -11.42 3.17
C ALA A 375 -14.60 -11.09 2.95
N LYS A 376 -13.71 -12.07 3.14
CA LYS A 376 -12.24 -11.96 3.03
C LYS A 376 -11.71 -12.17 1.63
#